data_AF-A0A1C4RY29-F1
#
_entry.id   AF-A0A1C4RY29-F1
#
_cell.length_a   1.000
_cell.length_b   1.000
_cell.length_c   1.000
_cell.angle_alpha   90.00
_cell.angle_beta   90.00
_cell.angle_gamma   90.00
#
_symmetry.space_group_name_H-M   'P 1'
#
loop_
_entity.id
_entity.type
_entity.pdbx_description
1 polymer ?
#
loop_
_entity_poly.entity_id
_entity_poly.type
_entity_poly.pdbx_seq_one_letter_code
_entity_poly.pdbx_strand_id
1 'polypeptide(L)'
;MTKDLVLLDADIDPRDAFNKLDGANRKLAPAVDADGRLVGILTRKAALRATLYTPATDAGGKLRIAAAVGINGDVAGKAKQLLDAGADVLVVDTAHGHQESMISAVKAVRALDPQVPIVAGNIVAAEGVRDLIEAGADIIKVGVGPGAMCTTRMMTGVGRPQFSAVLECAAEARKHGKHVWADGGVRHPRDVAMALAAGASNVMIGSWFAGTYESPGDLQQSADGRFYKE
;
A
#
# COMPACT_ATOMS: atom_id res chain seq x y z
N MET A 1 20.52 0.60 -35.68
CA MET A 1 20.70 0.05 -34.31
C MET A 1 22.19 -0.10 -34.06
N THR A 2 22.68 0.22 -32.85
CA THR A 2 24.09 -0.02 -32.51
C THR A 2 24.33 -1.52 -32.35
N LYS A 3 25.47 -2.03 -32.84
CA LYS A 3 25.88 -3.44 -32.66
C LYS A 3 26.80 -3.65 -31.45
N ASP A 4 27.31 -2.56 -30.90
CA ASP A 4 28.18 -2.53 -29.73
C ASP A 4 27.35 -2.14 -28.50
N LEU A 5 26.81 -3.14 -27.82
CA LEU A 5 25.95 -2.97 -26.65
C LEU A 5 26.77 -3.19 -25.38
N VAL A 6 26.75 -2.18 -24.50
CA VAL A 6 27.17 -2.38 -23.11
C VAL A 6 26.05 -3.14 -22.42
N LEU A 7 26.36 -4.33 -21.92
CA LEU A 7 25.44 -5.17 -21.16
C LEU A 7 25.82 -5.17 -19.68
N LEU A 8 24.82 -5.30 -18.81
CA LEU A 8 24.98 -5.50 -17.38
C LEU A 8 24.52 -6.91 -17.02
N ASP A 9 25.18 -7.54 -16.06
CA ASP A 9 24.69 -8.78 -15.47
C ASP A 9 23.45 -8.46 -14.62
N ALA A 10 22.44 -9.32 -14.63
CA ALA A 10 21.17 -9.04 -13.96
C ALA A 10 21.29 -8.90 -12.43
N ASP A 11 22.30 -9.52 -11.83
CA ASP A 11 22.60 -9.54 -10.40
C ASP A 11 23.76 -8.61 -10.01
N ILE A 12 24.23 -7.77 -10.93
CA ILE A 12 25.33 -6.83 -10.68
C ILE A 12 25.03 -5.90 -9.49
N ASP A 13 26.04 -5.67 -8.64
CA ASP A 13 25.93 -4.66 -7.58
C ASP A 13 25.63 -3.27 -8.19
N PRO A 14 24.68 -2.50 -7.63
CA PRO A 14 24.31 -1.21 -8.20
C PRO A 14 25.46 -0.21 -8.35
N ARG A 15 26.47 -0.24 -7.46
CA ARG A 15 27.66 0.62 -7.56
C ARG A 15 28.51 0.22 -8.76
N ASP A 16 28.73 -1.07 -8.97
CA ASP A 16 29.51 -1.56 -10.10
C ASP A 16 28.78 -1.32 -11.43
N ALA A 17 27.46 -1.46 -11.43
CA ALA A 17 26.61 -1.10 -12.56
C ALA A 17 26.75 0.39 -12.91
N PHE A 18 26.73 1.26 -11.88
CA PHE A 18 26.97 2.69 -12.06
C PHE A 18 28.35 2.95 -12.68
N ASN A 19 29.41 2.38 -12.11
CA ASN A 19 30.79 2.56 -12.58
C ASN A 19 30.97 2.08 -14.02
N LYS A 20 30.38 0.93 -14.38
CA LYS A 20 30.42 0.39 -15.75
C LYS A 20 29.71 1.30 -16.75
N LEU A 21 28.53 1.82 -16.39
CA LEU A 21 27.80 2.79 -17.21
C LEU A 21 28.53 4.13 -17.33
N ASP A 22 29.16 4.59 -16.26
CA ASP A 22 29.92 5.84 -16.22
C ASP A 22 31.17 5.76 -17.08
N GLY A 23 32.01 4.75 -16.86
CA GLY A 23 33.24 4.51 -17.63
C GLY A 23 33.00 4.28 -19.13
N ALA A 24 31.87 3.65 -19.49
CA ALA A 24 31.48 3.46 -20.89
C ALA A 24 30.73 4.66 -21.50
N ASN A 25 30.57 5.77 -20.76
CA ASN A 25 29.81 6.95 -21.17
C ASN A 25 28.37 6.63 -21.64
N ARG A 26 27.72 5.65 -20.99
CA ARG A 26 26.33 5.25 -21.27
C ARG A 26 25.37 5.73 -20.18
N LYS A 27 24.18 6.18 -20.59
CA LYS A 27 23.10 6.60 -19.67
C LYS A 27 22.30 5.42 -19.13
N LEU A 28 22.22 4.35 -19.90
CA LEU A 28 21.50 3.12 -19.60
C LEU A 28 22.14 1.94 -20.33
N ALA A 29 21.87 0.74 -19.85
CA ALA A 29 22.24 -0.52 -20.51
C ALA A 29 21.16 -1.59 -20.25
N PRO A 30 20.96 -2.52 -21.19
CA PRO A 30 20.23 -3.75 -20.93
C PRO A 30 20.93 -4.58 -19.83
N ALA A 31 20.14 -5.10 -18.90
CA ALA A 31 20.56 -6.11 -17.94
C ALA A 31 20.14 -7.48 -18.45
N VAL A 32 21.06 -8.44 -18.47
CA VAL A 32 20.86 -9.78 -19.03
C VAL A 32 21.16 -10.86 -17.99
N ASP A 33 20.46 -11.99 -18.07
CA ASP A 33 20.77 -13.17 -17.27
C ASP A 33 22.00 -13.93 -17.82
N ALA A 34 22.38 -15.02 -17.16
CA ALA A 34 23.51 -15.86 -17.56
C ALA A 34 23.37 -16.50 -18.96
N ASP A 35 22.13 -16.64 -19.45
CA ASP A 35 21.84 -17.16 -20.80
C ASP A 35 21.78 -16.03 -21.85
N GLY A 36 22.03 -14.78 -21.44
CA GLY A 36 21.98 -13.60 -22.30
C GLY A 36 20.56 -13.09 -22.59
N ARG A 37 19.53 -13.55 -21.86
CA ARG A 37 18.17 -13.06 -22.03
C ARG A 37 18.01 -11.70 -21.35
N LEU A 38 17.26 -10.81 -21.98
CA LEU A 38 16.95 -9.49 -21.42
C LEU A 38 16.07 -9.64 -20.17
N VAL A 39 16.60 -9.19 -19.02
CA VAL A 39 15.87 -9.11 -17.76
C VAL A 39 15.29 -7.71 -17.54
N GLY A 40 15.99 -6.67 -18.01
CA GLY A 40 15.52 -5.31 -17.87
C GLY A 40 16.48 -4.25 -18.40
N ILE A 41 16.26 -3.00 -17.99
CA ILE A 41 17.12 -1.86 -18.32
C ILE A 41 17.48 -1.16 -17.02
N LEU A 42 18.78 -0.91 -16.81
CA LEU A 42 19.24 -0.10 -15.69
C LEU A 42 19.81 1.22 -16.22
N THR A 43 19.38 2.32 -15.60
CA THR A 43 19.93 3.65 -15.87
C THR A 43 21.00 4.00 -14.84
N ARG A 44 21.94 4.87 -15.20
CA ARG A 44 22.96 5.38 -14.26
C ARG A 44 22.31 6.00 -13.01
N LYS A 45 21.20 6.73 -13.20
CA LYS A 45 20.42 7.33 -12.10
C LYS A 45 19.78 6.27 -11.21
N ALA A 46 19.22 5.21 -11.79
CA ALA A 46 18.61 4.12 -11.04
C ALA A 46 19.67 3.32 -10.25
N ALA A 47 20.82 3.03 -10.85
CA ALA A 47 21.95 2.39 -10.20
C ALA A 47 22.43 3.17 -8.97
N LEU A 48 22.60 4.49 -9.10
CA LEU A 48 22.93 5.36 -7.97
C LEU A 48 21.84 5.34 -6.88
N ARG A 49 20.57 5.46 -7.27
CA ARG A 49 19.45 5.44 -6.32
C ARG A 49 19.35 4.11 -5.56
N ALA A 50 19.65 2.99 -6.20
CA ALA A 50 19.66 1.68 -5.55
C ALA A 50 20.75 1.54 -4.48
N THR A 51 21.81 2.38 -4.49
CA THR A 51 22.77 2.45 -3.38
C THR A 51 22.30 3.32 -2.20
N LEU A 52 21.26 4.14 -2.39
CA LEU A 52 20.77 5.10 -1.39
C LEU A 52 19.50 4.63 -0.68
N TYR A 53 18.73 3.75 -1.33
CA TYR A 53 17.43 3.32 -0.84
C TYR A 53 17.41 1.81 -0.60
N THR A 54 16.89 1.42 0.56
CA THR A 54 16.55 0.02 0.83
C THR A 54 15.10 -0.22 0.41
N PRO A 55 14.84 -1.06 -0.60
CA PRO A 55 13.48 -1.37 -1.02
C PRO A 55 12.74 -2.18 0.03
N ALA A 56 11.41 -2.00 0.13
CA ALA A 56 10.56 -2.83 0.96
C ALA A 56 10.27 -4.15 0.23
N THR A 57 11.04 -5.20 0.53
CA THR A 57 10.91 -6.51 -0.11
C THR A 57 10.31 -7.58 0.80
N ASP A 58 9.72 -8.59 0.18
CA ASP A 58 9.33 -9.86 0.81
C ASP A 58 10.57 -10.72 1.13
N ALA A 59 10.35 -11.92 1.65
CA ALA A 59 11.42 -12.86 1.97
C ALA A 59 12.14 -13.42 0.72
N GLY A 60 11.52 -13.30 -0.46
CA GLY A 60 12.10 -13.69 -1.76
C GLY A 60 12.81 -12.55 -2.50
N GLY A 61 12.91 -11.36 -1.90
CA GLY A 61 13.54 -10.19 -2.52
C GLY A 61 12.67 -9.44 -3.52
N LYS A 62 11.37 -9.76 -3.64
CA LYS A 62 10.42 -9.04 -4.50
C LYS A 62 9.83 -7.85 -3.75
N LEU A 63 9.46 -6.79 -4.46
CA LEU A 63 8.78 -5.64 -3.84
C LEU A 63 7.44 -6.09 -3.24
N ARG A 64 7.17 -5.64 -2.00
CA ARG A 64 5.91 -5.96 -1.33
C ARG A 64 4.72 -5.27 -1.99
N ILE A 65 3.63 -6.00 -2.19
CA ILE A 65 2.39 -5.50 -2.79
C ILE A 65 1.22 -5.77 -1.86
N ALA A 66 0.45 -4.71 -1.54
CA ALA A 66 -0.85 -4.84 -0.91
C ALA A 66 -1.95 -4.58 -1.95
N ALA A 67 -3.00 -5.38 -1.95
CA ALA A 67 -4.11 -5.25 -2.90
C ALA A 67 -5.47 -5.23 -2.20
N ALA A 68 -6.35 -4.33 -2.63
CA ALA A 68 -7.67 -4.18 -2.07
C ALA A 68 -8.75 -4.97 -2.83
N VAL A 69 -9.71 -5.53 -2.10
CA VAL A 69 -10.90 -6.19 -2.62
C VAL A 69 -12.13 -5.62 -1.91
N GLY A 70 -13.15 -5.24 -2.69
CA GLY A 70 -14.42 -4.81 -2.12
C GLY A 70 -15.24 -5.98 -1.55
N ILE A 71 -16.31 -5.67 -0.83
CA ILE A 71 -17.17 -6.66 -0.17
C ILE A 71 -18.34 -7.19 -1.04
N ASN A 72 -18.43 -6.77 -2.29
CA ASN A 72 -19.55 -7.06 -3.18
C ASN A 72 -19.16 -8.02 -4.32
N GLY A 73 -20.12 -8.86 -4.71
CA GLY A 73 -19.94 -9.87 -5.77
C GLY A 73 -19.09 -11.04 -5.31
N ASP A 74 -18.28 -11.60 -6.22
CA ASP A 74 -17.39 -12.73 -5.92
C ASP A 74 -16.11 -12.27 -5.19
N VAL A 75 -16.23 -12.05 -3.88
CA VAL A 75 -15.11 -11.62 -3.02
C VAL A 75 -14.03 -12.71 -2.97
N ALA A 76 -14.42 -13.98 -2.79
CA ALA A 76 -13.47 -15.08 -2.64
C ALA A 76 -12.69 -15.33 -3.93
N GLY A 77 -13.35 -15.34 -5.09
CA GLY A 77 -12.66 -15.49 -6.37
C GLY A 77 -11.69 -14.35 -6.68
N LYS A 78 -12.08 -13.10 -6.41
CA LYS A 78 -11.18 -11.94 -6.55
C LYS A 78 -9.99 -12.00 -5.60
N ALA A 79 -10.22 -12.33 -4.33
CA ALA A 79 -9.15 -12.48 -3.35
C ALA A 79 -8.17 -13.57 -3.76
N LYS A 80 -8.68 -14.72 -4.23
CA LYS A 80 -7.85 -15.81 -4.76
C LYS A 80 -6.99 -15.34 -5.94
N GLN A 81 -7.56 -14.63 -6.90
CA GLN A 81 -6.80 -14.10 -8.05
C GLN A 81 -5.66 -13.16 -7.61
N LEU A 82 -5.89 -12.32 -6.58
CA LEU A 82 -4.87 -11.43 -6.04
C LEU A 82 -3.75 -12.21 -5.31
N LEU A 83 -4.10 -13.27 -4.58
CA LEU A 83 -3.13 -14.16 -3.95
C LEU A 83 -2.29 -14.91 -5.00
N ASP A 84 -2.94 -15.45 -6.03
CA ASP A 84 -2.27 -16.14 -7.14
C ASP A 84 -1.33 -15.18 -7.91
N ALA A 85 -1.65 -13.88 -7.94
CA ALA A 85 -0.80 -12.83 -8.50
C ALA A 85 0.37 -12.40 -7.58
N GLY A 86 0.43 -12.92 -6.34
CA GLY A 86 1.53 -12.67 -5.40
C GLY A 86 1.35 -11.46 -4.49
N ALA A 87 0.11 -11.07 -4.14
CA ALA A 87 -0.13 -10.04 -3.14
C ALA A 87 0.36 -10.48 -1.75
N ASP A 88 1.16 -9.64 -1.09
CA ASP A 88 1.71 -9.86 0.26
C ASP A 88 0.76 -9.47 1.39
N VAL A 89 -0.30 -8.71 1.07
CA VAL A 89 -1.35 -8.28 2.01
C VAL A 89 -2.66 -8.12 1.22
N LEU A 90 -3.75 -8.68 1.75
CA LEU A 90 -5.10 -8.45 1.23
C LEU A 90 -5.84 -7.40 2.09
N VAL A 91 -6.44 -6.41 1.44
CA VAL A 91 -7.24 -5.38 2.11
C VAL A 91 -8.70 -5.54 1.72
N VAL A 92 -9.52 -6.07 2.62
CA VAL A 92 -10.98 -6.08 2.45
C VAL A 92 -11.50 -4.69 2.81
N ASP A 93 -12.03 -3.97 1.83
CA ASP A 93 -12.28 -2.53 1.95
C ASP A 93 -13.74 -2.15 1.69
N THR A 94 -14.26 -1.29 2.57
CA THR A 94 -15.56 -0.64 2.45
C THR A 94 -15.59 0.63 3.30
N ALA A 95 -16.51 1.55 3.00
CA ALA A 95 -16.63 2.82 3.72
C ALA A 95 -16.93 2.62 5.22
N HIS A 96 -17.73 1.60 5.57
CA HIS A 96 -18.02 1.21 6.94
C HIS A 96 -18.05 -0.31 7.06
N GLY A 97 -17.13 -0.88 7.83
CA GLY A 97 -16.91 -2.32 7.93
C GLY A 97 -17.71 -3.01 9.04
N HIS A 98 -18.37 -2.28 9.94
CA HIS A 98 -19.12 -2.91 11.05
C HIS A 98 -20.52 -3.32 10.56
N GLN A 99 -20.54 -4.24 9.60
CA GLN A 99 -21.76 -4.75 8.95
C GLN A 99 -21.62 -6.22 8.57
N GLU A 100 -22.73 -6.93 8.46
CA GLU A 100 -22.76 -8.39 8.21
C GLU A 100 -22.09 -8.78 6.89
N SER A 101 -22.24 -7.96 5.85
CA SER A 101 -21.62 -8.18 4.53
C SER A 101 -20.09 -8.15 4.60
N MET A 102 -19.52 -7.24 5.39
CA MET A 102 -18.09 -7.16 5.64
C MET A 102 -17.59 -8.37 6.44
N ILE A 103 -18.30 -8.74 7.52
CA ILE A 103 -17.95 -9.91 8.33
C ILE A 103 -17.96 -11.18 7.45
N SER A 104 -18.98 -11.33 6.60
CA SER A 104 -19.09 -12.44 5.67
C SER A 104 -17.96 -12.44 4.63
N ALA A 105 -17.60 -11.28 4.10
CA ALA A 105 -16.49 -11.11 3.16
C ALA A 105 -15.15 -11.52 3.80
N VAL A 106 -14.84 -11.06 5.01
CA VAL A 106 -13.61 -11.43 5.72
C VAL A 106 -13.55 -12.95 5.97
N LYS A 107 -14.66 -13.56 6.41
CA LYS A 107 -14.75 -15.02 6.59
C LYS A 107 -14.50 -15.77 5.28
N ALA A 108 -15.09 -15.31 4.18
CA ALA A 108 -14.89 -15.91 2.86
C ALA A 108 -13.43 -15.83 2.39
N VAL A 109 -12.75 -14.70 2.62
CA VAL A 109 -11.32 -14.54 2.33
C VAL A 109 -10.48 -15.43 3.24
N ARG A 110 -10.76 -15.47 4.55
CA ARG A 110 -10.03 -16.32 5.51
C ARG A 110 -10.19 -17.81 5.20
N ALA A 111 -11.32 -18.24 4.67
CA ALA A 111 -11.57 -19.62 4.26
C ALA A 111 -10.68 -20.09 3.10
N LEU A 112 -10.06 -19.17 2.35
CA LEU A 112 -9.03 -19.50 1.36
C LEU A 112 -7.67 -19.88 2.01
N ASP A 113 -7.57 -19.76 3.33
CA ASP A 113 -6.36 -19.94 4.12
C ASP A 113 -5.15 -19.15 3.59
N PRO A 114 -5.28 -17.82 3.42
CA PRO A 114 -4.18 -17.00 2.94
C PRO A 114 -3.00 -17.05 3.91
N GLN A 115 -1.81 -17.21 3.36
CA GLN A 115 -0.54 -17.19 4.10
C GLN A 115 0.01 -15.76 4.27
N VAL A 116 -0.86 -14.76 4.04
CA VAL A 116 -0.57 -13.33 4.11
C VAL A 116 -1.58 -12.63 5.01
N PRO A 117 -1.22 -11.49 5.64
CA PRO A 117 -2.14 -10.78 6.53
C PRO A 117 -3.40 -10.31 5.81
N ILE A 118 -4.54 -10.41 6.50
CA ILE A 118 -5.82 -9.83 6.07
C ILE A 118 -6.04 -8.51 6.82
N VAL A 119 -6.15 -7.41 6.07
CA VAL A 119 -6.57 -6.10 6.55
C VAL A 119 -8.07 -5.94 6.30
N ALA A 120 -8.80 -5.40 7.27
CA ALA A 120 -10.24 -5.21 7.17
C ALA A 120 -10.67 -3.84 7.72
N GLY A 121 -11.53 -3.13 7.01
CA GLY A 121 -12.11 -1.89 7.51
C GLY A 121 -13.11 -1.23 6.53
N ASN A 122 -13.60 -0.02 6.82
CA ASN A 122 -13.18 0.84 7.93
C ASN A 122 -14.04 0.78 9.18
N ILE A 123 -13.39 0.83 10.35
CA ILE A 123 -14.02 0.83 11.68
C ILE A 123 -13.62 2.08 12.46
N VAL A 124 -14.45 2.50 13.42
CA VAL A 124 -14.14 3.58 14.36
C VAL A 124 -14.49 3.25 15.82
N ALA A 125 -14.98 2.04 16.10
CA ALA A 125 -15.45 1.59 17.42
C ALA A 125 -14.79 0.25 17.81
N ALA A 126 -14.61 0.02 19.10
CA ALA A 126 -13.92 -1.16 19.63
C ALA A 126 -14.70 -2.46 19.33
N GLU A 127 -16.02 -2.41 19.34
CA GLU A 127 -16.88 -3.55 19.03
C GLU A 127 -16.62 -4.06 17.60
N GLY A 128 -16.56 -3.15 16.63
CA GLY A 128 -16.26 -3.51 15.24
C GLY A 128 -14.83 -4.07 15.06
N VAL A 129 -13.87 -3.65 15.90
CA VAL A 129 -12.53 -4.23 15.91
C VAL A 129 -12.59 -5.70 16.32
N ARG A 130 -13.26 -6.00 17.44
CA ARG A 130 -13.42 -7.37 17.94
C ARG A 130 -14.13 -8.24 16.88
N ASP A 131 -15.24 -7.77 16.34
CA ASP A 131 -16.06 -8.56 15.41
C ASP A 131 -15.31 -8.85 14.10
N LEU A 132 -14.50 -7.92 13.58
CA LEU A 132 -13.66 -8.17 12.40
C LEU A 132 -12.45 -9.07 12.69
N ILE A 133 -11.86 -8.98 13.87
CA ILE A 133 -10.79 -9.90 14.31
C ILE A 133 -11.35 -11.32 14.43
N GLU A 134 -12.51 -11.49 15.07
CA GLU A 134 -13.20 -12.79 15.18
C GLU A 134 -13.58 -13.37 13.81
N ALA A 135 -13.89 -12.51 12.84
CA ALA A 135 -14.12 -12.91 11.46
C ALA A 135 -12.86 -13.41 10.73
N GLY A 136 -11.67 -13.07 11.23
CA GLY A 136 -10.38 -13.54 10.70
C GLY A 136 -9.44 -12.44 10.22
N ALA A 137 -9.69 -11.16 10.51
CA ALA A 137 -8.77 -10.07 10.17
C ALA A 137 -7.56 -10.03 11.11
N ASP A 138 -6.38 -9.74 10.56
CA ASP A 138 -5.13 -9.56 11.30
C ASP A 138 -4.85 -8.09 11.65
N ILE A 139 -5.36 -7.20 10.80
CA ILE A 139 -5.12 -5.75 10.88
C ILE A 139 -6.44 -5.04 10.64
N ILE A 140 -6.81 -4.10 11.52
CA ILE A 140 -8.01 -3.29 11.35
C ILE A 140 -7.67 -1.92 10.78
N LYS A 141 -8.31 -1.55 9.67
CA LYS A 141 -8.21 -0.21 9.07
C LYS A 141 -9.21 0.73 9.74
N VAL A 142 -8.71 1.80 10.36
CA VAL A 142 -9.48 2.67 11.25
C VAL A 142 -9.61 4.07 10.66
N GLY A 143 -10.86 4.52 10.49
CA GLY A 143 -11.19 5.88 10.07
C GLY A 143 -12.46 5.95 9.20
N VAL A 144 -13.46 6.71 9.65
CA VAL A 144 -14.69 6.97 8.88
C VAL A 144 -14.96 8.47 8.87
N GLY A 145 -14.88 9.09 7.70
CA GLY A 145 -15.00 10.54 7.54
C GLY A 145 -13.74 11.42 7.72
N PRO A 146 -12.52 10.95 8.05
CA PRO A 146 -11.37 11.83 8.26
C PRO A 146 -10.60 12.15 6.96
N GLY A 147 -10.85 11.43 5.87
CA GLY A 147 -10.15 11.61 4.60
C GLY A 147 -10.42 12.97 3.96
N ALA A 148 -9.43 13.55 3.29
CA ALA A 148 -9.54 14.90 2.71
C ALA A 148 -10.70 15.05 1.71
N MET A 149 -11.00 14.00 0.94
CA MET A 149 -12.11 13.95 -0.02
C MET A 149 -13.34 13.19 0.52
N CYS A 150 -13.30 12.72 1.77
CA CYS A 150 -14.36 11.90 2.33
C CYS A 150 -15.54 12.78 2.77
N THR A 151 -16.69 12.62 2.12
CA THR A 151 -17.91 13.37 2.43
C THR A 151 -18.84 12.63 3.40
N THR A 152 -18.47 11.44 3.87
CA THR A 152 -19.34 10.57 4.70
C THR A 152 -19.92 11.31 5.90
N ARG A 153 -19.12 12.06 6.65
CA ARG A 153 -19.62 12.85 7.80
C ARG A 153 -20.61 13.94 7.39
N MET A 154 -20.35 14.61 6.27
CA MET A 154 -21.21 15.67 5.75
C MET A 154 -22.54 15.11 5.23
N MET A 155 -22.51 13.95 4.58
CA MET A 155 -23.70 13.35 3.96
C MET A 155 -24.55 12.53 4.94
N THR A 156 -23.93 11.88 5.91
CA THR A 156 -24.60 10.92 6.81
C THR A 156 -24.72 11.41 8.25
N GLY A 157 -23.96 12.43 8.65
CA GLY A 157 -23.81 12.82 10.05
C GLY A 157 -22.98 11.83 10.89
N VAL A 158 -22.54 10.72 10.31
CA VAL A 158 -21.84 9.64 11.01
C VAL A 158 -20.34 9.72 10.76
N GLY A 159 -19.56 9.67 11.84
CA GLY A 159 -18.11 9.54 11.82
C GLY A 159 -17.49 9.96 13.14
N ARG A 160 -16.21 9.64 13.32
CA ARG A 160 -15.52 9.79 14.61
C ARG A 160 -14.25 10.63 14.49
N PRO A 161 -13.91 11.47 15.49
CA PRO A 161 -12.59 12.11 15.53
C PRO A 161 -11.46 11.08 15.45
N GLN A 162 -10.55 11.27 14.50
CA GLN A 162 -9.61 10.22 14.09
C GLN A 162 -8.69 9.76 15.21
N PHE A 163 -8.12 10.67 16.00
CA PHE A 163 -7.23 10.32 17.10
C PHE A 163 -7.91 9.42 18.14
N SER A 164 -9.12 9.77 18.59
CA SER A 164 -9.89 8.97 19.53
C SER A 164 -10.28 7.61 18.95
N ALA A 165 -10.66 7.57 17.66
CA ALA A 165 -10.96 6.32 16.97
C ALA A 165 -9.76 5.37 16.97
N VAL A 166 -8.59 5.87 16.57
CA VAL A 166 -7.35 5.09 16.55
C VAL A 166 -6.95 4.64 17.95
N LEU A 167 -6.98 5.53 18.94
CA LEU A 167 -6.58 5.22 20.31
C LEU A 167 -7.37 4.05 20.88
N GLU A 168 -8.69 4.10 20.75
CA GLU A 168 -9.57 3.06 21.31
C GLU A 168 -9.54 1.77 20.50
N CYS A 169 -9.55 1.87 19.16
CA CYS A 169 -9.48 0.67 18.31
C CYS A 169 -8.13 -0.05 18.48
N ALA A 170 -7.03 0.69 18.62
CA ALA A 170 -5.71 0.11 18.86
C ALA A 170 -5.59 -0.49 20.27
N ALA A 171 -6.28 0.08 21.27
CA ALA A 171 -6.36 -0.51 22.60
C ALA A 171 -7.13 -1.85 22.57
N GLU A 172 -8.21 -1.94 21.80
CA GLU A 172 -8.96 -3.19 21.64
C GLU A 172 -8.17 -4.23 20.84
N ALA A 173 -7.64 -3.89 19.67
CA ALA A 173 -6.88 -4.82 18.82
C ALA A 173 -5.70 -5.47 19.57
N ARG A 174 -5.02 -4.70 20.43
CA ARG A 174 -3.92 -5.21 21.27
C ARG A 174 -4.33 -6.31 22.24
N LYS A 175 -5.56 -6.31 22.75
CA LYS A 175 -6.06 -7.40 23.64
C LYS A 175 -6.08 -8.75 22.93
N HIS A 176 -6.17 -8.73 21.61
CA HIS A 176 -6.20 -9.91 20.73
C HIS A 176 -4.86 -10.16 20.02
N GLY A 177 -3.81 -9.41 20.35
CA GLY A 177 -2.51 -9.50 19.66
C GLY A 177 -2.55 -9.06 18.19
N LYS A 178 -3.51 -8.21 17.81
CA LYS A 178 -3.70 -7.69 16.45
C LYS A 178 -3.33 -6.21 16.35
N HIS A 179 -3.30 -5.70 15.12
CA HIS A 179 -2.82 -4.35 14.81
C HIS A 179 -3.90 -3.46 14.20
N VAL A 180 -3.65 -2.15 14.22
CA VAL A 180 -4.50 -1.13 13.59
C VAL A 180 -3.67 -0.30 12.60
N TRP A 181 -4.27 0.03 11.46
CA TRP A 181 -3.80 1.06 10.54
C TRP A 181 -4.71 2.29 10.64
N ALA A 182 -4.14 3.47 10.85
CA ALA A 182 -4.88 4.73 10.84
C ALA A 182 -5.07 5.21 9.39
N ASP A 183 -6.31 5.33 8.92
CA ASP A 183 -6.65 5.70 7.55
C ASP A 183 -7.32 7.07 7.48
N GLY A 184 -6.62 8.02 6.85
CA GLY A 184 -7.09 9.39 6.65
C GLY A 184 -6.86 10.34 7.83
N GLY A 185 -7.21 11.61 7.64
CA GLY A 185 -7.05 12.67 8.65
C GLY A 185 -5.64 13.27 8.75
N VAL A 186 -4.73 12.91 7.85
CA VAL A 186 -3.34 13.40 7.85
C VAL A 186 -3.23 14.66 7.00
N ARG A 187 -2.90 15.78 7.64
CA ARG A 187 -2.63 17.07 6.98
C ARG A 187 -1.19 17.52 7.16
N HIS A 188 -0.59 17.19 8.30
CA HIS A 188 0.76 17.57 8.67
C HIS A 188 1.58 16.36 9.16
N PRO A 189 2.93 16.39 9.06
CA PRO A 189 3.81 15.33 9.59
C PRO A 189 3.52 14.93 11.04
N ARG A 190 3.13 15.89 11.90
CA ARG A 190 2.74 15.61 13.28
C ARG A 190 1.54 14.67 13.40
N ASP A 191 0.63 14.65 12.43
CA ASP A 191 -0.58 13.82 12.51
C ASP A 191 -0.22 12.33 12.38
N VAL A 192 0.83 12.01 11.60
CA VAL A 192 1.41 10.66 11.54
C VAL A 192 1.99 10.29 12.91
N ALA A 193 2.78 11.17 13.51
CA ALA A 193 3.36 10.93 14.84
C ALA A 193 2.26 10.73 15.92
N MET A 194 1.18 11.52 15.87
CA MET A 194 0.05 11.36 16.77
C MET A 194 -0.70 10.04 16.55
N ALA A 195 -0.92 9.62 15.30
CA ALA A 195 -1.58 8.34 15.01
C ALA A 195 -0.75 7.14 15.53
N LEU A 196 0.57 7.18 15.36
CA LEU A 196 1.49 6.19 15.92
C LEU A 196 1.46 6.21 17.46
N ALA A 197 1.48 7.41 18.07
CA ALA A 197 1.37 7.57 19.53
C ALA A 197 0.03 7.05 20.09
N ALA A 198 -1.06 7.12 19.32
CA ALA A 198 -2.34 6.53 19.67
C ALA A 198 -2.33 4.98 19.61
N GLY A 199 -1.31 4.38 18.99
CA GLY A 199 -1.15 2.92 18.91
C GLY A 199 -1.40 2.33 17.52
N ALA A 200 -1.55 3.16 16.48
CA ALA A 200 -1.53 2.63 15.11
C ALA A 200 -0.15 2.05 14.79
N SER A 201 -0.13 0.93 14.07
CA SER A 201 1.11 0.31 13.58
C SER A 201 1.57 0.90 12.25
N ASN A 202 0.63 1.42 11.44
CA ASN A 202 0.89 2.17 10.21
C ASN A 202 -0.15 3.27 10.00
N VAL A 203 0.17 4.23 9.12
CA VAL A 203 -0.71 5.33 8.75
C VAL A 203 -0.88 5.36 7.24
N MET A 204 -2.13 5.27 6.78
CA MET A 204 -2.50 5.36 5.37
C MET A 204 -2.81 6.82 5.02
N ILE A 205 -2.14 7.32 3.97
CA ILE A 205 -2.19 8.71 3.54
C ILE A 205 -2.53 8.71 2.05
N GLY A 206 -3.60 9.41 1.66
CA GLY A 206 -3.96 9.59 0.25
C GLY A 206 -3.48 10.93 -0.31
N SER A 207 -3.91 12.02 0.32
CA SER A 207 -3.76 13.40 -0.19
C SER A 207 -2.33 13.85 -0.44
N TRP A 208 -1.34 13.31 0.27
CA TRP A 208 0.07 13.65 0.04
C TRP A 208 0.68 12.95 -1.17
N PHE A 209 0.14 11.78 -1.54
CA PHE A 209 0.60 11.02 -2.71
C PHE A 209 -0.22 11.34 -3.96
N ALA A 210 -1.42 11.90 -3.81
CA ALA A 210 -2.21 12.43 -4.91
C ALA A 210 -1.45 13.56 -5.64
N GLY A 211 -1.44 13.53 -6.98
CA GLY A 211 -0.76 14.54 -7.80
C GLY A 211 0.75 14.35 -7.94
N THR A 212 1.34 13.33 -7.32
CA THR A 212 2.75 12.96 -7.56
C THR A 212 2.93 12.39 -8.97
N TYR A 213 4.18 12.31 -9.46
CA TYR A 213 4.44 11.71 -10.77
C TYR A 213 4.02 10.24 -10.82
N GLU A 214 4.19 9.53 -9.71
CA GLU A 214 3.90 8.11 -9.54
C GLU A 214 2.40 7.80 -9.36
N SER A 215 1.57 8.76 -8.95
CA SER A 215 0.12 8.53 -8.84
C SER A 215 -0.50 8.30 -10.22
N PRO A 216 -1.60 7.52 -10.34
CA PRO A 216 -2.25 7.28 -11.63
C PRO A 216 -2.81 8.58 -12.23
N GLY A 217 -3.10 8.53 -13.54
CA GLY A 217 -3.64 9.66 -14.31
C GLY A 217 -2.58 10.57 -14.91
N ASP A 218 -2.98 11.30 -15.94
CA ASP A 218 -2.14 12.27 -16.63
C ASP A 218 -2.09 13.61 -15.87
N LEU A 219 -0.93 14.25 -15.90
CA LEU A 219 -0.76 15.58 -15.33
C LEU A 219 -1.49 16.60 -16.20
N GLN A 220 -2.52 17.23 -15.64
CA GLN A 220 -3.30 18.29 -16.28
C GLN A 220 -2.84 19.67 -15.80
N GLN A 221 -3.17 20.70 -16.56
CA GLN A 221 -2.91 22.10 -16.20
C GLN A 221 -4.22 22.88 -16.17
N SER A 222 -4.51 23.53 -15.05
CA SER A 222 -5.69 24.38 -14.89
C SER A 222 -5.52 25.73 -15.60
N ALA A 223 -6.62 26.46 -15.77
CA ALA A 223 -6.63 27.76 -16.46
C ALA A 223 -5.73 28.82 -15.78
N ASP A 224 -5.43 28.69 -14.49
CA ASP A 224 -4.50 29.54 -13.74
C ASP A 224 -3.03 29.05 -13.80
N GLY A 225 -2.75 28.03 -14.61
CA GLY A 225 -1.42 27.49 -14.86
C GLY A 225 -0.93 26.47 -13.84
N ARG A 226 -1.73 26.10 -12.83
CA ARG A 226 -1.36 25.08 -11.83
C ARG A 226 -1.48 23.68 -12.41
N PHE A 227 -0.55 22.80 -12.03
CA PHE A 227 -0.63 21.39 -12.38
C PHE A 227 -1.47 20.61 -11.36
N TYR A 228 -2.26 19.66 -11.85
CA TYR A 228 -3.07 18.77 -11.01
C TYR A 228 -3.22 17.39 -11.66
N LYS A 229 -3.62 16.41 -10.85
CA LYS A 229 -4.18 15.12 -11.28
C LYS A 229 -5.54 14.95 -10.60
N GLU A 230 -6.45 14.25 -11.26
CA GLU A 230 -7.77 13.91 -10.73
C GLU A 230 -7.71 12.87 -9.61
#